data_AF-A0A1A8X743-F1
#
_entry.id   AF-A0A1A8X743-F1
#
_cell.length_a   1.000
_cell.length_b   1.000
_cell.length_c   1.000
_cell.angle_alpha   90.00
_cell.angle_beta   90.00
_cell.angle_gamma   90.00
#
_symmetry.space_group_name_H-M   'P 1'
#
loop_
_entity.id
_entity.type
_entity.pdbx_description
1 polymer ?
#
loop_
_entity_poly.entity_id
_entity_poly.type
_entity_poly.pdbx_seq_one_letter_code
_entity_poly.pdbx_strand_id
1 'polypeptide(L)'
;YNVVNSYKVYKEKLSSGSSSDGVLGTAPCEGLNYKHVNQAKVKFPQLCSTAIQFLNHLKENSHNYRDDGCKYLYYSLYVDVLKREKSTEKTLILYKELNQIFNEVYDGMNELDSYINKMDEYTSDILVKLIDIYDKFDEFENEFKLTGKINKCPDECVELFKGYLDACRNRYDYDFCYELNNFREKYNLIIEQVTNCKGEKYILPPVEIFETGGIIFIPFAIIVVATFIFPILYKFTAFGPWIRRSLGIKKNMCQNINEETNHSLHISEMGKKSLKKRNYNIAYNSS
;
A
#
# COMPACT_ATOMS: atom_id res chain seq x y z
N TYR A 1 2.10 7.68 5.76
CA TYR A 1 2.81 7.83 7.05
C TYR A 1 2.97 9.32 7.36
N ASN A 2 1.87 10.00 7.64
CA ASN A 2 1.81 11.48 7.65
C ASN A 2 2.73 12.15 8.68
N VAL A 3 3.02 11.46 9.78
CA VAL A 3 3.97 11.88 10.83
C VAL A 3 5.30 12.42 10.32
N VAL A 4 5.82 11.95 9.16
CA VAL A 4 7.08 12.48 8.59
C VAL A 4 7.02 13.97 8.24
N ASN A 5 5.82 14.51 8.05
CA ASN A 5 5.61 15.94 7.76
C ASN A 5 5.45 16.78 9.04
N SER A 6 5.27 16.15 10.20
CA SER A 6 4.91 16.81 11.46
C SER A 6 5.73 16.33 12.68
N TYR A 7 6.69 15.41 12.50
CA TYR A 7 7.49 14.82 13.58
C TYR A 7 8.19 15.87 14.45
N LYS A 8 8.63 16.98 13.87
CA LYS A 8 9.23 18.12 14.61
C LYS A 8 8.28 18.73 15.64
N VAL A 9 6.99 18.81 15.33
CA VAL A 9 5.95 19.32 16.25
C VAL A 9 5.82 18.40 17.46
N TYR A 10 5.81 17.09 17.22
CA TYR A 10 5.75 16.11 18.30
C TYR A 10 7.06 16.03 19.10
N LYS A 11 8.21 16.20 18.44
CA LYS A 11 9.54 16.31 19.08
C LYS A 11 9.59 17.46 20.07
N GLU A 12 9.15 18.64 19.64
CA GLU A 12 9.05 19.82 20.49
C GLU A 12 8.08 19.58 21.65
N LYS A 13 6.91 19.02 21.37
CA LYS A 13 5.90 18.78 22.41
C LYS A 13 6.37 17.78 23.46
N LEU A 14 6.96 16.66 23.04
CA LEU A 14 7.52 15.64 23.92
C LEU A 14 8.67 16.20 24.78
N SER A 15 9.52 17.06 24.17
CA SER A 15 10.60 17.75 24.89
C SER A 15 10.05 18.76 25.91
N SER A 16 9.00 19.50 25.58
CA SER A 16 8.40 20.48 26.50
C SER A 16 7.78 19.85 27.74
N GLY A 17 7.19 18.65 27.63
CA GLY A 17 6.64 17.90 28.77
C GLY A 17 7.70 17.56 29.82
N SER A 18 8.94 17.31 29.39
CA SER A 18 10.06 17.06 30.31
C SER A 18 10.45 18.27 31.19
N SER A 19 9.93 19.47 30.87
CA SER A 19 10.28 20.74 31.52
C SER A 19 9.14 21.42 32.28
N SER A 20 7.90 20.93 32.15
CA SER A 20 6.73 21.56 32.78
C SER A 20 6.23 20.77 33.99
N ASP A 21 6.05 21.47 35.11
CA ASP A 21 5.30 21.10 36.34
C ASP A 21 3.79 20.83 36.08
N GLY A 22 3.47 20.13 34.99
CA GLY A 22 2.10 19.76 34.65
C GLY A 22 1.62 18.62 35.54
N VAL A 23 1.04 18.97 36.69
CA VAL A 23 -0.03 18.37 37.55
C VAL A 23 -0.21 16.84 37.66
N LEU A 24 0.28 16.01 36.75
CA LEU A 24 0.38 14.56 36.92
C LEU A 24 1.57 14.23 37.82
N GLY A 25 1.29 13.91 39.09
CA GLY A 25 2.31 13.47 40.04
C GLY A 25 3.09 12.25 39.52
N THR A 26 4.40 12.23 39.74
CA THR A 26 5.31 11.13 39.33
C THR A 26 5.10 9.84 40.10
N ALA A 27 4.35 9.90 41.22
CA ALA A 27 4.18 8.80 42.18
C ALA A 27 3.77 7.45 41.56
N PRO A 28 2.85 7.37 40.57
CA PRO A 28 2.52 6.07 39.97
C PRO A 28 3.62 5.49 39.09
N CYS A 29 4.47 6.33 38.49
CA CYS A 29 5.64 5.89 37.71
C CYS A 29 6.80 5.41 38.61
N GLU A 30 6.81 5.79 39.89
CA GLU A 30 7.85 5.42 40.87
C GLU A 30 7.63 4.02 41.47
N GLY A 31 6.38 3.55 41.56
CA GLY A 31 6.01 2.27 42.17
C GLY A 31 6.12 1.04 41.26
N LEU A 32 6.44 1.22 39.98
CA LEU A 32 6.35 0.17 38.96
C LEU A 32 7.76 -0.40 38.63
N ASN A 33 7.90 -1.73 38.67
CA ASN A 33 9.17 -2.43 38.49
C ASN A 33 9.26 -3.06 37.09
N TYR A 34 10.06 -2.48 36.19
CA TYR A 34 10.10 -2.87 34.78
C TYR A 34 11.27 -3.78 34.48
N LYS A 35 10.96 -5.01 34.05
CA LYS A 35 11.94 -6.06 33.75
C LYS A 35 12.66 -5.83 32.40
N HIS A 36 12.11 -4.99 31.52
CA HIS A 36 12.57 -4.86 30.13
C HIS A 36 13.49 -3.66 29.88
N VAL A 37 13.56 -2.70 30.80
CA VAL A 37 14.45 -1.53 30.71
C VAL A 37 15.75 -1.83 31.47
N ASN A 38 16.67 -2.52 30.79
CA ASN A 38 17.98 -2.90 31.36
C ASN A 38 18.98 -1.73 31.52
N GLN A 39 18.51 -0.47 31.47
CA GLN A 39 19.34 0.70 31.75
C GLN A 39 18.76 1.44 32.95
N ALA A 40 19.36 1.17 34.12
CA ALA A 40 19.25 1.86 35.40
C ALA A 40 17.83 2.29 35.83
N LYS A 41 17.37 1.69 36.93
CA LYS A 41 16.24 2.14 37.80
C LYS A 41 16.16 3.66 38.06
N VAL A 42 17.19 4.44 37.71
CA VAL A 42 17.36 5.87 37.96
C VAL A 42 16.62 6.77 36.96
N LYS A 43 16.24 6.31 35.75
CA LYS A 43 15.61 7.17 34.73
C LYS A 43 14.20 6.77 34.28
N PHE A 44 13.71 5.61 34.71
CA PHE A 44 12.40 5.13 34.28
C PHE A 44 11.24 6.02 34.75
N PRO A 45 11.16 6.47 36.03
CA PRO A 45 10.02 7.28 36.47
C PRO A 45 9.85 8.58 35.67
N GLN A 46 10.97 9.22 35.30
CA GLN A 46 10.97 10.40 34.45
C GLN A 46 10.54 10.09 33.00
N LEU A 47 11.04 8.99 32.43
CA LEU A 47 10.60 8.51 31.12
C LEU A 47 9.08 8.26 31.09
N CYS A 48 8.59 7.52 32.09
CA CYS A 48 7.17 7.23 32.25
C CYS A 48 6.36 8.52 32.37
N SER A 49 6.73 9.42 33.28
CA SER A 49 6.03 10.70 33.45
C SER A 49 5.98 11.50 32.14
N THR A 50 7.10 11.60 31.41
CA THR A 50 7.17 12.29 30.12
C THR A 50 6.26 11.64 29.07
N ALA A 51 6.29 10.31 28.96
CA ALA A 51 5.45 9.58 28.03
C ALA A 51 3.95 9.72 28.37
N ILE A 52 3.58 9.62 29.65
CA ILE A 52 2.19 9.75 30.10
C ILE A 52 1.66 11.17 29.83
N GLN A 53 2.44 12.22 30.12
CA GLN A 53 2.04 13.59 29.81
C GLN A 53 1.83 13.78 28.30
N PHE A 54 2.69 13.18 27.48
CA PHE A 54 2.55 13.22 26.03
C PHE A 54 1.29 12.47 25.57
N LEU A 55 1.04 11.25 26.06
CA LEU A 55 -0.18 10.48 25.78
C LEU A 55 -1.45 11.25 26.20
N ASN A 56 -1.44 11.88 27.36
CA ASN A 56 -2.54 12.73 27.82
C ASN A 56 -2.78 13.92 26.88
N HIS A 57 -1.72 14.56 26.39
CA HIS A 57 -1.84 15.60 25.37
C HIS A 57 -2.42 15.03 24.07
N LEU A 58 -1.98 13.86 23.61
CA LEU A 58 -2.56 13.24 22.41
C LEU A 58 -4.06 12.97 22.56
N LYS A 59 -4.49 12.43 23.71
CA LYS A 59 -5.88 12.11 24.02
C LYS A 59 -6.82 13.30 23.78
N GLU A 60 -6.41 14.52 24.12
CA GLU A 60 -7.24 15.72 23.96
C GLU A 60 -7.30 16.30 22.52
N ASN A 61 -6.67 15.63 21.54
CA ASN A 61 -6.53 16.14 20.18
C ASN A 61 -7.25 15.27 19.12
N SER A 62 -7.23 15.73 17.86
CA SER A 62 -7.91 15.09 16.72
C SER A 62 -7.37 13.69 16.39
N HIS A 63 -8.16 12.89 15.69
CA HIS A 63 -7.77 11.52 15.32
C HIS A 63 -6.44 11.42 14.56
N ASN A 64 -6.18 12.34 13.61
CA ASN A 64 -4.92 12.35 12.86
C ASN A 64 -3.73 12.73 13.77
N TYR A 65 -3.96 13.67 14.70
CA TYR A 65 -2.95 14.09 15.67
C TYR A 65 -2.59 12.96 16.65
N ARG A 66 -3.60 12.19 17.09
CA ARG A 66 -3.41 11.00 17.92
C ARG A 66 -2.59 9.94 17.18
N ASP A 67 -2.94 9.62 15.94
CA ASP A 67 -2.24 8.61 15.13
C ASP A 67 -0.77 8.96 14.91
N ASP A 68 -0.50 10.17 14.41
CA ASP A 68 0.85 10.63 14.14
C ASP A 68 1.67 10.80 15.44
N GLY A 69 1.04 11.30 16.50
CA GLY A 69 1.68 11.43 17.81
C GLY A 69 2.06 10.07 18.41
N CYS A 70 1.18 9.07 18.31
CA CYS A 70 1.47 7.71 18.76
C CYS A 70 2.68 7.12 18.03
N LYS A 71 2.70 7.25 16.69
CA LYS A 71 3.86 6.85 15.87
C LYS A 71 5.14 7.57 16.32
N TYR A 72 5.07 8.88 16.53
CA TYR A 72 6.23 9.64 16.98
C TYR A 72 6.73 9.20 18.37
N LEU A 73 5.82 8.91 19.31
CA LEU A 73 6.22 8.42 20.64
C LEU A 73 7.01 7.11 20.53
N TYR A 74 6.56 6.17 19.71
CA TYR A 74 7.32 4.96 19.44
C TYR A 74 8.71 5.27 18.87
N TYR A 75 8.79 6.12 17.84
CA TYR A 75 10.05 6.53 17.23
C TYR A 75 11.02 7.09 18.28
N SER A 76 10.55 8.01 19.14
CA SER A 76 11.39 8.61 20.18
C SER A 76 11.81 7.59 21.23
N LEU A 77 10.94 6.66 21.63
CA LEU A 77 11.32 5.56 22.52
C LEU A 77 12.45 4.72 21.91
N TYR A 78 12.34 4.36 20.63
CA TYR A 78 13.34 3.55 19.94
C TYR A 78 14.68 4.29 19.77
N VAL A 79 14.62 5.49 19.21
CA VAL A 79 15.80 6.25 18.75
C VAL A 79 16.43 7.07 19.87
N ASP A 80 15.63 7.82 20.62
CA ASP A 80 16.14 8.79 21.60
C ASP A 80 16.35 8.17 22.97
N VAL A 81 15.41 7.33 23.42
CA VAL A 81 15.43 6.76 24.76
C VAL A 81 16.30 5.50 24.80
N LEU A 82 16.00 4.53 23.93
CA LEU A 82 16.68 3.24 23.90
C LEU A 82 17.93 3.25 23.02
N LYS A 83 18.24 4.37 22.36
CA LYS A 83 19.45 4.56 21.53
C LYS A 83 19.66 3.45 20.50
N ARG A 84 18.57 2.86 19.99
CA ARG A 84 18.57 1.72 19.06
C ARG A 84 19.31 0.48 19.59
N GLU A 85 19.54 0.39 20.90
CA GLU A 85 20.23 -0.75 21.52
C GLU A 85 19.29 -1.94 21.78
N LYS A 86 17.98 -1.71 21.74
CA LYS A 86 16.95 -2.73 21.95
C LYS A 86 16.27 -3.09 20.64
N SER A 87 15.73 -4.30 20.57
CA SER A 87 14.95 -4.73 19.42
C SER A 87 13.64 -3.93 19.30
N THR A 88 13.11 -3.88 18.09
CA THR A 88 11.78 -3.37 17.77
C THR A 88 10.71 -4.00 18.66
N GLU A 89 10.76 -5.32 18.84
CA GLU A 89 9.90 -6.09 19.75
C GLU A 89 9.94 -5.56 21.20
N LYS A 90 11.14 -5.43 21.79
CA LYS A 90 11.30 -4.92 23.16
C LYS A 90 10.80 -3.48 23.31
N THR A 91 10.94 -2.68 22.26
CA THR A 91 10.45 -1.30 22.24
C THR A 91 8.94 -1.26 22.18
N LEU A 92 8.31 -2.13 21.38
CA LEU A 92 6.85 -2.27 21.32
C LEU A 92 6.27 -2.73 22.65
N ILE A 93 6.95 -3.63 23.36
CA ILE A 93 6.56 -4.06 24.72
C ILE A 93 6.53 -2.85 25.66
N LEU A 94 7.64 -2.09 25.75
CA LEU A 94 7.72 -0.89 26.58
C LEU A 94 6.63 0.14 26.20
N TYR A 95 6.44 0.35 24.90
CA TYR A 95 5.45 1.29 24.38
C TYR A 95 4.02 0.92 24.80
N LYS A 96 3.67 -0.36 24.72
CA LYS A 96 2.35 -0.87 25.17
C LYS A 96 2.19 -0.84 26.68
N GLU A 97 3.26 -1.12 27.44
CA GLU A 97 3.26 -0.98 28.91
C GLU A 97 2.97 0.47 29.32
N LEU A 98 3.61 1.46 28.68
CA LEU A 98 3.36 2.88 28.95
C LEU A 98 1.89 3.27 28.69
N ASN A 99 1.29 2.76 27.61
CA ASN A 99 -0.12 2.97 27.33
C ASN A 99 -1.05 2.29 28.35
N GLN A 100 -0.71 1.07 28.78
CA GLN A 100 -1.48 0.38 29.81
C GLN A 100 -1.52 1.19 31.12
N ILE A 101 -0.38 1.74 31.53
CA ILE A 101 -0.29 2.60 32.72
C ILE A 101 -1.13 3.86 32.54
N PHE A 102 -1.04 4.49 31.36
CA PHE A 102 -1.87 5.64 31.03
C PHE A 102 -3.36 5.34 31.20
N ASN A 103 -3.81 4.19 30.69
CA ASN A 103 -5.20 3.77 30.80
C ASN A 103 -5.63 3.42 32.23
N GLU A 104 -4.82 2.66 32.97
CA GLU A 104 -5.18 2.16 34.30
C GLU A 104 -5.09 3.23 35.40
N VAL A 105 -4.13 4.14 35.28
CA VAL A 105 -3.75 5.06 36.38
C VAL A 105 -4.14 6.50 36.09
N TYR A 106 -4.11 6.90 34.82
CA TYR A 106 -4.22 8.31 34.41
C TYR A 106 -5.45 8.59 33.55
N ASP A 107 -6.49 7.76 33.71
CA ASP A 107 -7.77 7.90 33.01
C ASP A 107 -7.58 7.97 31.47
N GLY A 108 -6.66 7.17 30.92
CA GLY A 108 -6.45 7.13 29.46
C GLY A 108 -7.69 6.67 28.68
N MET A 109 -8.63 5.99 29.35
CA MET A 109 -9.90 5.48 28.80
C MET A 109 -9.73 4.62 27.53
N ASN A 110 -8.54 4.09 27.28
CA ASN A 110 -8.19 3.34 26.07
C ASN A 110 -8.35 4.15 24.77
N GLU A 111 -8.35 5.49 24.85
CA GLU A 111 -8.57 6.40 23.71
C GLU A 111 -7.49 6.26 22.62
N LEU A 112 -6.30 5.80 22.99
CA LEU A 112 -5.15 5.66 22.09
C LEU A 112 -4.91 4.23 21.60
N ASP A 113 -5.60 3.24 22.17
CA ASP A 113 -5.36 1.80 21.90
C ASP A 113 -5.48 1.46 20.41
N SER A 114 -6.43 2.06 19.72
CA SER A 114 -6.65 1.81 18.28
C SER A 114 -5.50 2.28 17.39
N TYR A 115 -4.68 3.22 17.86
CA TYR A 115 -3.49 3.70 17.13
C TYR A 115 -2.26 2.88 17.52
N ILE A 116 -2.09 2.66 18.82
CA ILE A 116 -0.94 1.94 19.38
C ILE A 116 -0.93 0.49 18.95
N ASN A 117 -2.10 -0.18 18.92
CA ASN A 117 -2.20 -1.59 18.56
C ASN A 117 -2.09 -1.85 17.05
N LYS A 118 -2.18 -0.83 16.19
CA LYS A 118 -1.86 -0.96 14.76
C LYS A 118 -0.38 -1.15 14.49
N MET A 119 0.48 -0.79 15.46
CA MET A 119 1.91 -0.91 15.32
C MET A 119 2.37 -2.34 15.61
N ASP A 120 3.15 -2.86 14.68
CA ASP A 120 3.89 -4.12 14.74
C ASP A 120 5.36 -3.87 14.40
N GLU A 121 6.17 -4.93 14.39
CA GLU A 121 7.61 -4.78 14.14
C GLU A 121 7.92 -4.20 12.75
N TYR A 122 7.12 -4.56 11.75
CA TYR A 122 7.34 -4.12 10.38
C TYR A 122 6.99 -2.64 10.21
N THR A 123 5.78 -2.25 10.58
CA THR A 123 5.32 -0.85 10.53
C THR A 123 6.20 0.07 11.36
N SER A 124 6.72 -0.43 12.48
CA SER A 124 7.70 0.27 13.31
C SER A 124 9.05 0.49 12.61
N ASP A 125 9.60 -0.53 11.98
CA ASP A 125 10.85 -0.43 11.20
C ASP A 125 10.71 0.56 10.04
N ILE A 126 9.60 0.48 9.30
CA ILE A 126 9.31 1.41 8.20
C ILE A 126 9.17 2.86 8.71
N LEU A 127 8.44 3.05 9.81
CA LEU A 127 8.29 4.36 10.43
C LEU A 127 9.63 4.98 10.80
N VAL A 128 10.53 4.20 11.42
CA VAL A 128 11.87 4.67 11.81
C VAL A 128 12.68 5.04 10.57
N LYS A 129 12.71 4.20 9.54
CA LYS A 129 13.40 4.47 8.28
C LYS A 129 12.97 5.78 7.63
N LEU A 130 11.66 6.01 7.60
CA LEU A 130 11.08 7.23 7.04
C LEU A 130 11.42 8.46 7.87
N ILE A 131 11.25 8.44 9.20
CA ILE A 131 11.58 9.61 10.02
C ILE A 131 13.09 9.90 9.93
N ASP A 132 13.95 8.88 9.95
CA ASP A 132 15.41 9.04 9.88
C ASP A 132 15.86 9.76 8.61
N ILE A 133 15.34 9.35 7.45
CA ILE A 133 15.74 9.95 6.17
C ILE A 133 15.23 11.39 6.03
N TYR A 134 14.03 11.67 6.57
CA TYR A 134 13.49 13.03 6.64
C TYR A 134 14.28 13.93 7.59
N ASP A 135 14.62 13.47 8.80
CA ASP A 135 15.39 14.23 9.79
C ASP A 135 16.77 14.60 9.24
N LYS A 136 17.48 13.62 8.65
CA LYS A 136 18.76 13.85 7.97
C LYS A 136 18.67 14.85 6.83
N PHE A 137 17.64 14.72 5.99
CA PHE A 137 17.49 15.62 4.86
C PHE A 137 17.07 17.02 5.28
N ASP A 138 16.25 17.13 6.33
CA ASP A 138 15.82 18.41 6.89
C ASP A 138 17.00 19.20 7.47
N GLU A 139 18.00 18.54 8.09
CA GLU A 139 19.25 19.18 8.52
C GLU A 139 19.97 19.83 7.33
N PHE A 140 20.13 19.07 6.24
CA PHE A 140 20.73 19.56 5.00
C PHE A 140 19.93 20.72 4.38
N GLU A 141 18.60 20.56 4.27
CA GLU A 141 17.72 21.57 3.69
C GLU A 141 17.78 22.88 4.48
N ASN A 142 17.83 22.80 5.81
CA ASN A 142 17.95 23.97 6.68
C ASN A 142 19.29 24.68 6.49
N GLU A 143 20.40 23.93 6.42
CA GLU A 143 21.72 24.50 6.13
C GLU A 143 21.73 25.22 4.77
N PHE A 144 21.12 24.59 3.75
CA PHE A 144 21.04 25.17 2.41
C PHE A 144 20.26 26.49 2.41
N LYS A 145 19.09 26.51 3.07
CA LYS A 145 18.25 27.72 3.17
C LYS A 145 18.95 28.87 3.90
N LEU A 146 19.75 28.57 4.92
CA LEU A 146 20.46 29.58 5.72
C LEU A 146 21.69 30.15 5.01
N THR A 147 22.48 29.29 4.37
CA THR A 147 23.79 29.65 3.83
C THR A 147 23.78 29.94 2.33
N GLY A 148 22.81 29.40 1.60
CA GLY A 148 22.78 29.37 0.14
C GLY A 148 23.93 28.60 -0.51
N LYS A 149 24.82 27.98 0.28
CA LYS A 149 26.03 27.30 -0.19
C LYS A 149 26.29 26.06 0.63
N ILE A 150 26.21 24.91 -0.03
CA ILE A 150 26.60 23.64 0.58
C ILE A 150 27.82 23.06 -0.14
N ASN A 151 28.80 22.62 0.66
CA ASN A 151 30.03 22.00 0.17
C ASN A 151 29.93 20.46 0.08
N LYS A 152 28.97 19.85 0.77
CA LYS A 152 28.80 18.39 0.83
C LYS A 152 27.36 17.98 0.52
N CYS A 153 27.18 17.16 -0.50
CA CYS A 153 25.88 16.62 -0.87
C CYS A 153 25.40 15.57 0.15
N PRO A 154 24.07 15.34 0.28
CA PRO A 154 23.52 14.42 1.26
C PRO A 154 23.56 12.97 0.72
N ASP A 155 24.78 12.47 0.46
CA ASP A 155 25.03 11.14 -0.10
C ASP A 155 24.39 10.02 0.74
N GLU A 156 24.32 10.21 2.06
CA GLU A 156 23.69 9.25 2.97
C GLU A 156 22.19 9.07 2.67
N CYS A 157 21.47 10.15 2.32
CA CYS A 157 20.07 10.05 1.93
C CYS A 157 19.90 9.22 0.65
N VAL A 158 20.84 9.34 -0.30
CA VAL A 158 20.82 8.55 -1.54
C VAL A 158 20.99 7.06 -1.25
N GLU A 159 21.96 6.70 -0.40
CA GLU A 159 22.22 5.31 -0.05
C GLU A 159 21.08 4.70 0.76
N LEU A 160 20.54 5.43 1.76
CA LEU A 160 19.36 4.99 2.51
C LEU A 160 18.15 4.78 1.60
N PHE A 161 17.86 5.76 0.73
CA PHE A 161 16.73 5.69 -0.19
C PHE A 161 16.79 4.46 -1.09
N LYS A 162 17.95 4.16 -1.69
CA LYS A 162 18.14 2.97 -2.52
C LYS A 162 17.87 1.69 -1.74
N GLY A 163 18.37 1.60 -0.50
CA GLY A 163 18.12 0.47 0.40
C GLY A 163 16.64 0.29 0.77
N TYR A 164 15.84 1.34 0.66
CA TYR A 164 14.40 1.32 0.97
C TYR A 164 13.53 0.89 -0.22
N LEU A 165 14.04 0.94 -1.45
CA LEU A 165 13.30 0.55 -2.66
C LEU A 165 12.86 -0.92 -2.62
N ASP A 166 13.73 -1.81 -2.16
CA ASP A 166 13.42 -3.24 -2.08
C ASP A 166 12.31 -3.51 -1.05
N ALA A 167 12.30 -2.78 0.07
CA ALA A 167 11.24 -2.89 1.06
C ALA A 167 9.89 -2.43 0.50
N CYS A 168 9.88 -1.35 -0.30
CA CYS A 168 8.69 -0.89 -1.00
C CYS A 168 8.18 -1.94 -2.01
N ARG A 169 9.07 -2.54 -2.82
CA ARG A 169 8.70 -3.54 -3.83
C ARG A 169 8.17 -4.85 -3.25
N ASN A 170 8.78 -5.36 -2.18
CA ASN A 170 8.56 -6.74 -1.72
C ASN A 170 7.30 -6.96 -0.88
N ARG A 171 6.73 -5.92 -0.26
CA ARG A 171 5.58 -6.06 0.65
C ARG A 171 4.29 -5.38 0.21
N TYR A 172 4.30 -4.66 -0.91
CA TYR A 172 3.13 -3.89 -1.39
C TYR A 172 2.56 -2.96 -0.30
N ASP A 173 3.43 -2.41 0.56
CA ASP A 173 3.05 -1.34 1.49
C ASP A 173 2.93 -0.05 0.69
N TYR A 174 1.75 0.15 0.10
CA TYR A 174 1.47 1.30 -0.75
C TYR A 174 1.66 2.62 -0.01
N ASP A 175 1.32 2.68 1.27
CA ASP A 175 1.50 3.88 2.09
C ASP A 175 2.99 4.20 2.27
N PHE A 176 3.83 3.18 2.50
CA PHE A 176 5.27 3.37 2.56
C PHE A 176 5.85 3.82 1.23
N CYS A 177 5.52 3.12 0.14
CA CYS A 177 6.00 3.47 -1.20
C CYS A 177 5.58 4.88 -1.61
N TYR A 178 4.36 5.27 -1.29
CA TYR A 178 3.82 6.60 -1.57
C TYR A 178 4.61 7.68 -0.83
N GLU A 179 4.86 7.51 0.47
CA GLU A 179 5.68 8.48 1.21
C GLU A 179 7.14 8.48 0.78
N LEU A 180 7.71 7.33 0.43
CA LEU A 180 9.06 7.27 -0.12
C LEU A 180 9.14 8.05 -1.44
N ASN A 181 8.10 7.99 -2.28
CA ASN A 181 8.02 8.81 -3.48
C ASN A 181 7.87 10.31 -3.16
N ASN A 182 7.07 10.67 -2.15
CA ASN A 182 6.94 12.06 -1.69
C ASN A 182 8.30 12.62 -1.21
N PHE A 183 9.06 11.82 -0.45
CA PHE A 183 10.42 12.15 -0.06
C PHE A 183 11.30 12.41 -1.27
N ARG A 184 11.25 11.52 -2.28
CA ARG A 184 12.01 11.67 -3.52
C ARG A 184 11.71 12.98 -4.23
N GLU A 185 10.44 13.32 -4.41
CA GLU A 185 10.04 14.55 -5.07
C GLU A 185 10.58 15.77 -4.31
N LYS A 186 10.39 15.83 -2.99
CA LYS A 186 10.92 16.90 -2.14
C LYS A 186 12.45 17.02 -2.27
N TYR A 187 13.14 15.89 -2.16
CA TYR A 187 14.59 15.82 -2.19
C TYR A 187 15.15 16.30 -3.55
N ASN A 188 14.64 15.75 -4.66
CA ASN A 188 15.15 16.07 -5.99
C ASN A 188 14.93 17.55 -6.33
N LEU A 189 13.77 18.11 -5.97
CA LEU A 189 13.46 19.54 -6.16
C LEU A 189 14.50 20.47 -5.50
N ILE A 190 15.02 20.10 -4.34
CA ILE A 190 16.02 20.89 -3.62
C ILE A 190 17.41 20.62 -4.18
N ILE A 191 17.78 19.36 -4.43
CA ILE A 191 19.11 18.99 -4.91
C ILE A 191 19.43 19.60 -6.27
N GLU A 192 18.44 19.71 -7.16
CA GLU A 192 18.62 20.37 -8.46
C GLU A 192 19.03 21.86 -8.34
N GLN A 193 18.69 22.51 -7.21
CA GLN A 193 19.07 23.89 -6.94
C GLN A 193 20.49 24.00 -6.37
N VAL A 194 21.07 22.90 -5.87
CA VAL A 194 22.39 22.88 -5.23
C VAL A 194 23.48 22.72 -6.28
N THR A 195 24.16 23.81 -6.60
CA THR A 195 25.18 23.88 -7.68
C THR A 195 26.30 22.83 -7.60
N ASN A 196 26.66 22.37 -6.41
CA ASN A 196 27.71 21.37 -6.20
C ASN A 196 27.20 19.91 -6.29
N CYS A 197 25.88 19.70 -6.24
CA CYS A 197 25.25 18.38 -6.28
C CYS A 197 24.72 18.05 -7.67
N LYS A 198 25.63 18.03 -8.65
CA LYS A 198 25.29 17.76 -10.06
C LYS A 198 25.53 16.32 -10.47
N GLY A 199 24.65 15.81 -11.31
CA GLY A 199 24.75 14.50 -11.96
C GLY A 199 23.81 13.44 -11.37
N GLU A 200 23.60 12.38 -12.14
CA GLU A 200 22.61 11.33 -11.83
C GLU A 200 22.83 10.65 -10.47
N LYS A 201 24.08 10.59 -10.00
CA LYS A 201 24.42 9.96 -8.72
C LYS A 201 23.74 10.61 -7.50
N TYR A 202 23.34 11.88 -7.59
CA TYR A 202 22.67 12.58 -6.51
C TYR A 202 21.16 12.62 -6.67
N ILE A 203 20.62 12.27 -7.83
CA ILE A 203 19.17 12.30 -8.10
C ILE A 203 18.59 10.94 -7.72
N LEU A 204 17.52 10.97 -6.93
CA LEU A 204 16.89 9.73 -6.47
C LEU A 204 16.11 9.06 -7.60
N PRO A 205 16.31 7.74 -7.81
CA PRO A 205 15.62 7.00 -8.86
C PRO A 205 14.12 6.89 -8.56
N PRO A 206 13.26 6.70 -9.57
CA PRO A 206 11.81 6.60 -9.38
C PRO A 206 11.42 5.45 -8.44
N VAL A 207 10.34 5.66 -7.69
CA VAL A 207 9.71 4.60 -6.88
C VAL A 207 8.67 3.89 -7.75
N GLU A 208 8.84 2.59 -7.97
CA GLU A 208 7.90 1.78 -8.73
C GLU A 208 6.70 1.41 -7.84
N ILE A 209 5.59 2.13 -7.99
CA ILE A 209 4.33 1.83 -7.31
C ILE A 209 3.50 0.94 -8.23
N PHE A 210 3.58 -0.38 -8.04
CA PHE A 210 2.77 -1.32 -8.83
C PHE A 210 1.33 -1.32 -8.30
N GLU A 211 0.41 -0.61 -8.94
CA GLU A 211 -1.04 -0.78 -8.75
C GLU A 211 -1.45 -2.18 -9.24
N THR A 212 -1.20 -3.18 -8.42
CA THR A 212 -1.36 -4.60 -8.77
C THR A 212 -2.81 -4.94 -9.11
N GLY A 213 -3.76 -4.19 -8.52
CA GLY A 213 -5.17 -4.24 -8.90
C GLY A 213 -5.37 -3.88 -10.38
N GLY A 214 -4.98 -2.67 -10.81
CA GLY A 214 -5.20 -2.22 -12.18
C GLY A 214 -4.55 -3.12 -13.23
N ILE A 215 -3.32 -3.57 -12.98
CA ILE A 215 -2.53 -4.34 -13.96
C ILE A 215 -3.10 -5.75 -14.18
N ILE A 216 -3.69 -6.38 -13.16
CA ILE A 216 -4.33 -7.70 -13.29
C ILE A 216 -5.80 -7.57 -13.72
N PHE A 217 -6.52 -6.56 -13.21
CA PHE A 217 -7.94 -6.36 -13.53
C PHE A 217 -8.15 -5.92 -14.98
N ILE A 218 -7.23 -5.16 -15.60
CA ILE A 218 -7.41 -4.68 -16.98
C ILE A 218 -7.43 -5.85 -17.98
N PRO A 219 -6.42 -6.76 -18.03
CA PRO A 219 -6.48 -7.93 -18.92
C PRO A 219 -7.67 -8.82 -18.60
N PHE A 220 -7.96 -9.05 -17.32
CA PHE A 220 -9.06 -9.90 -16.90
C PHE A 220 -10.43 -9.34 -17.30
N ALA A 221 -10.66 -8.04 -17.11
CA ALA A 221 -11.87 -7.36 -17.53
C ALA A 221 -12.03 -7.38 -19.05
N ILE A 222 -10.96 -7.18 -19.82
CA ILE A 222 -10.99 -7.29 -21.28
C ILE A 222 -11.38 -8.71 -21.71
N ILE A 223 -10.80 -9.75 -21.09
CA ILE A 223 -11.11 -11.16 -21.40
C ILE A 223 -12.59 -11.47 -21.06
N VAL A 224 -13.08 -11.01 -19.91
CA VAL A 224 -14.48 -11.19 -19.48
C VAL A 224 -15.42 -10.48 -20.45
N VAL A 225 -15.19 -9.19 -20.73
CA VAL A 225 -16.02 -8.41 -21.66
C VAL A 225 -16.00 -9.05 -23.05
N ALA A 226 -14.84 -9.46 -23.54
CA ALA A 226 -14.71 -10.18 -24.81
C ALA A 226 -15.52 -11.48 -24.82
N THR A 227 -15.36 -12.34 -23.82
CA THR A 227 -16.04 -13.65 -23.77
C THR A 227 -17.56 -13.53 -23.67
N PHE A 228 -18.09 -12.47 -23.04
CA PHE A 228 -19.55 -12.25 -23.00
C PHE A 228 -20.07 -11.54 -24.25
N ILE A 229 -19.39 -10.51 -24.76
CA ILE A 229 -19.88 -9.70 -25.87
C ILE A 229 -19.71 -10.41 -27.22
N PHE A 230 -18.55 -11.05 -27.48
CA PHE A 230 -18.26 -11.63 -28.80
C PHE A 230 -19.26 -12.73 -29.22
N PRO A 231 -19.66 -13.70 -28.39
CA PRO A 231 -20.64 -14.72 -28.76
C PRO A 231 -22.04 -14.14 -29.03
N ILE A 232 -22.44 -13.13 -28.24
CA ILE A 232 -23.73 -12.45 -28.41
C ILE A 232 -23.74 -11.69 -29.74
N LEU A 233 -22.71 -10.90 -30.02
CA LEU A 233 -22.59 -10.19 -31.30
C LEU A 233 -22.51 -11.17 -32.48
N TYR A 234 -21.76 -12.26 -32.35
CA TYR A 234 -21.64 -13.28 -33.39
C TYR A 234 -22.97 -13.96 -33.72
N LYS A 235 -23.82 -14.25 -32.71
CA LYS A 235 -25.10 -14.94 -32.92
C LYS A 235 -26.26 -14.02 -33.28
N PHE A 236 -26.32 -12.82 -32.70
CA PHE A 236 -27.52 -11.96 -32.73
C PHE A 236 -27.37 -10.67 -33.55
N THR A 237 -26.23 -10.44 -34.21
CA THR A 237 -26.04 -9.27 -35.08
C THR A 237 -25.54 -9.65 -36.47
N ALA A 238 -25.55 -8.69 -37.40
CA ALA A 238 -25.00 -8.87 -38.75
C ALA A 238 -23.48 -9.17 -38.77
N PHE A 239 -22.81 -9.06 -37.62
CA PHE A 239 -21.38 -9.32 -37.44
C PHE A 239 -21.00 -10.78 -37.70
N GLY A 240 -21.81 -11.76 -37.28
CA GLY A 240 -21.54 -13.18 -37.52
C GLY A 240 -21.50 -13.56 -39.00
N PRO A 241 -22.54 -13.23 -39.79
CA PRO A 241 -22.54 -13.41 -41.24
C PRO A 241 -21.41 -12.64 -41.96
N TRP A 242 -21.09 -11.44 -41.48
CA TRP A 242 -20.01 -10.61 -42.03
C TRP A 242 -18.61 -11.24 -41.79
N ILE A 243 -18.32 -11.71 -40.58
CA ILE A 243 -17.08 -12.45 -40.26
C ILE A 243 -16.96 -13.70 -41.13
N ARG A 244 -18.03 -14.48 -41.24
CA ARG A 244 -18.05 -15.72 -42.02
C ARG A 244 -17.75 -15.47 -43.50
N ARG A 245 -18.22 -14.34 -44.04
CA ARG A 245 -17.96 -13.89 -45.41
C ARG A 245 -16.53 -13.38 -45.58
N SER A 246 -16.02 -12.61 -44.61
CA SER A 246 -14.65 -12.07 -44.61
C SER A 246 -13.59 -13.17 -44.52
N LEU A 247 -13.82 -14.18 -43.66
CA LEU A 247 -12.94 -15.34 -43.50
C LEU A 247 -13.10 -16.40 -44.62
N GLY A 248 -13.98 -16.20 -45.59
CA GLY A 248 -14.16 -17.12 -46.72
C GLY A 248 -14.68 -18.52 -46.34
N ILE A 249 -15.34 -18.67 -45.19
CA ILE A 249 -15.80 -19.98 -44.69
C ILE A 249 -17.04 -20.43 -45.49
N LYS A 250 -16.82 -21.25 -46.52
CA LYS A 250 -17.89 -21.92 -47.27
C LYS A 250 -18.66 -22.89 -46.36
N LYS A 251 -19.99 -22.92 -46.51
CA LYS A 251 -20.89 -23.79 -45.75
C LYS A 251 -20.77 -25.21 -46.30
N ASN A 252 -19.87 -26.03 -45.75
CA ASN A 252 -19.93 -27.47 -46.00
C ASN A 252 -21.17 -28.00 -45.27
N MET A 253 -22.18 -28.36 -46.05
CA MET A 253 -23.37 -29.06 -45.60
C MET A 253 -22.88 -30.42 -45.09
N CYS A 254 -22.88 -30.65 -43.78
CA CYS A 254 -22.51 -31.95 -43.23
C CYS A 254 -23.63 -32.93 -43.55
N GLN A 255 -23.54 -33.59 -44.70
CA GLN A 255 -24.33 -34.77 -45.05
C GLN A 255 -23.44 -35.99 -44.82
N ASN A 256 -24.00 -36.95 -44.07
CA ASN A 256 -23.58 -38.34 -43.86
C ASN A 256 -22.61 -38.66 -42.71
N ILE A 257 -23.20 -39.20 -41.63
CA ILE A 257 -22.74 -40.46 -41.03
C ILE A 257 -23.99 -41.36 -40.96
N ASN A 258 -24.13 -42.27 -41.92
CA ASN A 258 -25.05 -43.40 -41.87
C ASN A 258 -24.20 -44.66 -41.67
N GLU A 259 -24.47 -45.46 -40.64
CA GLU A 259 -24.48 -46.94 -40.66
C GLU A 259 -24.87 -47.51 -39.27
N GLU A 260 -26.19 -47.62 -39.09
CA GLU A 260 -26.95 -48.83 -38.69
C GLU A 260 -26.42 -49.80 -37.62
N THR A 261 -27.21 -50.02 -36.55
CA THR A 261 -27.71 -51.37 -36.17
C THR A 261 -28.85 -51.33 -35.13
N ASN A 262 -30.06 -51.64 -35.63
CA ASN A 262 -31.05 -52.60 -35.10
C ASN A 262 -31.87 -52.40 -33.80
N HIS A 263 -33.20 -52.38 -34.03
CA HIS A 263 -34.32 -52.98 -33.27
C HIS A 263 -34.96 -52.24 -32.08
N SER A 264 -36.15 -51.64 -32.33
CA SER A 264 -37.43 -52.07 -31.72
C SER A 264 -38.68 -51.41 -32.37
N LEU A 265 -39.40 -52.20 -33.17
CA LEU A 265 -40.87 -52.39 -33.27
C LEU A 265 -41.87 -51.19 -33.21
N HIS A 266 -42.40 -50.82 -34.39
CA HIS A 266 -43.82 -50.88 -34.84
C HIS A 266 -44.93 -50.28 -33.92
N ILE A 267 -45.83 -49.36 -34.36
CA ILE A 267 -47.06 -49.62 -35.17
C ILE A 267 -47.80 -48.31 -35.59
N SER A 268 -48.44 -48.36 -36.79
CA SER A 268 -49.69 -47.66 -37.29
C SER A 268 -49.66 -46.15 -37.64
N GLU A 269 -50.29 -45.62 -38.71
CA GLU A 269 -51.07 -46.15 -39.84
C GLU A 269 -51.07 -45.17 -41.03
N MET A 270 -51.08 -45.78 -42.22
CA MET A 270 -51.58 -45.39 -43.56
C MET A 270 -52.18 -43.99 -43.85
N GLY A 271 -51.64 -43.33 -44.88
CA GLY A 271 -52.31 -42.25 -45.63
C GLY A 271 -51.64 -41.93 -46.98
N LYS A 272 -51.96 -42.66 -48.05
CA LYS A 272 -51.52 -42.40 -49.45
C LYS A 272 -52.08 -41.08 -49.98
N LYS A 273 -51.28 -40.28 -50.72
CA LYS A 273 -51.64 -39.76 -52.07
C LYS A 273 -50.49 -39.02 -52.80
N SER A 274 -50.00 -39.69 -53.85
CA SER A 274 -49.41 -39.25 -55.14
C SER A 274 -48.98 -37.79 -55.38
N LEU A 275 -47.72 -37.60 -55.81
CA LEU A 275 -47.29 -36.48 -56.66
C LEU A 275 -46.97 -36.99 -58.06
N LYS A 276 -47.83 -36.63 -59.03
CA LYS A 276 -47.68 -36.90 -60.46
C LYS A 276 -46.50 -36.09 -61.03
N LYS A 277 -45.50 -36.79 -61.54
CA LYS A 277 -44.37 -36.26 -62.32
C LYS A 277 -44.89 -35.67 -63.64
N ARG A 278 -44.58 -34.40 -63.96
CA ARG A 278 -44.78 -33.84 -65.30
C ARG A 278 -43.43 -33.42 -65.87
N ASN A 279 -42.99 -34.16 -66.87
CA ASN A 279 -41.80 -33.91 -67.69
C ASN A 279 -42.13 -32.81 -68.71
N TYR A 280 -41.21 -31.86 -68.90
CA TYR A 280 -41.09 -31.13 -70.16
C TYR A 280 -39.62 -31.02 -70.54
N ASN A 281 -39.28 -31.64 -71.67
CA ASN A 281 -38.01 -31.51 -72.37
C ASN A 281 -38.14 -30.34 -73.36
N ILE A 282 -37.16 -29.44 -73.41
CA ILE A 282 -37.04 -28.46 -74.49
C ILE A 282 -35.67 -28.67 -75.13
N ALA A 283 -35.67 -29.09 -76.39
CA ALA A 283 -34.51 -29.16 -77.26
C ALA A 283 -34.33 -27.81 -77.98
N TYR A 284 -33.08 -27.38 -78.09
CA TYR A 284 -32.64 -26.21 -78.85
C TYR A 284 -32.82 -26.42 -80.35
N ASN A 285 -33.17 -25.36 -81.07
CA ASN A 285 -32.77 -25.18 -82.47
C ASN A 285 -32.44 -23.70 -82.72
N SER A 286 -31.25 -23.51 -83.27
CA SER A 286 -30.70 -22.26 -83.81
C SER A 286 -31.02 -22.14 -85.30
N SER A 287 -31.39 -20.95 -85.73
CA SER A 287 -31.11 -20.37 -87.06
C SER A 287 -30.76 -18.90 -86.88
#